data_AF-A0A8J7L8J8-F1
#
_entry.id   AF-A0A8J7L8J8-F1
#
_cell.length_a   1.000
_cell.length_b   1.000
_cell.length_c   1.000
_cell.angle_alpha   90.00
_cell.angle_beta   90.00
_cell.angle_gamma   90.00
#
_symmetry.space_group_name_H-M   'P 1'
#
loop_
_entity.id
_entity.type
_entity.pdbx_description
1 polymer ?
#
loop_
_entity_poly.entity_id
_entity_poly.type
_entity_poly.pdbx_seq_one_letter_code
_entity_poly.pdbx_strand_id
1 'polypeptide(L)'
;MVTKDFDKTLAAIELNAARKLNWDYQQFKDCFKFQVNQEAIEIEPQRNLLKESELQTLKQALLDYGFQYKKTVNDFILVFEQDVELR
;
A
#
# COMPACT_ATOMS: atom_id res chain seq x y z
N MET A 1 7.58 -3.83 -23.44
CA MET A 1 6.44 -3.34 -22.64
C MET A 1 6.45 -4.14 -21.36
N VAL A 2 6.93 -3.55 -20.26
CA VAL A 2 6.78 -4.17 -18.94
C VAL A 2 5.31 -4.04 -18.61
N THR A 3 4.54 -5.12 -18.74
CA THR A 3 3.24 -5.23 -18.08
C THR A 3 3.53 -5.10 -16.60
N LYS A 4 3.33 -3.90 -16.04
CA LYS A 4 3.46 -3.65 -14.61
C LYS A 4 2.46 -4.58 -13.93
N ASP A 5 2.97 -5.63 -13.30
CA ASP A 5 2.17 -6.70 -12.70
C ASP A 5 1.73 -6.22 -11.31
N PHE A 6 0.97 -5.11 -11.30
CA PHE A 6 0.53 -4.43 -10.08
C PHE A 6 -0.29 -5.35 -9.17
N ASP A 7 -0.89 -6.41 -9.71
CA ASP A 7 -1.59 -7.44 -8.92
C ASP A 7 -0.63 -8.21 -7.99
N LYS A 8 0.57 -8.56 -8.47
CA LYS A 8 1.60 -9.20 -7.63
C LYS A 8 2.17 -8.22 -6.61
N THR A 9 2.39 -6.99 -7.03
CA THR A 9 2.85 -5.89 -6.17
C THR A 9 1.83 -5.62 -5.05
N LEU A 10 0.54 -5.57 -5.40
CA LEU A 10 -0.56 -5.40 -4.46
C LEU A 10 -0.60 -6.55 -3.46
N ALA A 11 -0.59 -7.80 -3.92
CA ALA A 11 -0.62 -8.96 -3.03
C ALA A 11 0.57 -8.98 -2.05
N ALA A 12 1.76 -8.55 -2.49
CA ALA A 12 2.92 -8.40 -1.63
C ALA A 12 2.74 -7.28 -0.58
N ILE A 13 2.20 -6.13 -0.97
CA ILE A 13 1.88 -5.03 -0.05
C ILE A 13 0.87 -5.50 1.00
N GLU A 14 -0.22 -6.13 0.58
CA GLU A 14 -1.29 -6.58 1.48
C GLU A 14 -0.77 -7.58 2.50
N LEU A 15 -0.02 -8.59 2.06
CA LEU A 15 0.52 -9.62 2.94
C LEU A 15 1.53 -9.06 3.94
N ASN A 16 2.43 -8.18 3.49
CA ASN A 16 3.47 -7.63 4.36
C ASN A 16 2.90 -6.61 5.35
N ALA A 17 1.99 -5.76 4.90
CA ALA A 17 1.33 -4.80 5.76
C ALA A 17 0.47 -5.50 6.82
N ALA A 18 -0.31 -6.52 6.44
CA ALA A 18 -1.07 -7.33 7.39
C ALA A 18 -0.15 -8.00 8.43
N ARG A 19 0.99 -8.56 8.01
CA ARG A 19 1.99 -9.15 8.91
C ARG A 19 2.59 -8.13 9.88
N LYS A 20 2.96 -6.94 9.39
CA LYS A 20 3.54 -5.86 10.22
C LYS A 20 2.53 -5.30 11.22
N LEU A 21 1.25 -5.27 10.85
CA LEU A 21 0.15 -4.86 11.73
C LEU A 21 -0.31 -5.98 12.68
N ASN A 22 0.20 -7.21 12.50
CA ASN A 22 -0.25 -8.41 13.20
C ASN A 22 -1.78 -8.61 13.06
N TRP A 23 -2.28 -8.32 11.86
CA TRP A 23 -3.70 -8.48 11.50
C TRP A 23 -3.87 -9.68 10.59
N ASP A 24 -5.03 -10.32 10.70
CA ASP A 24 -5.47 -11.27 9.69
C ASP A 24 -5.88 -10.55 8.40
N TYR A 25 -5.76 -11.26 7.28
CA TYR A 25 -5.95 -10.68 5.94
C TYR A 25 -7.34 -10.04 5.76
N GLN A 26 -8.38 -10.59 6.41
CA GLN A 26 -9.73 -10.02 6.38
C GLN A 26 -9.78 -8.67 7.10
N GLN A 27 -9.31 -8.58 8.35
CA GLN A 27 -9.22 -7.31 9.08
C GLN A 27 -8.47 -6.24 8.29
N PHE A 28 -7.38 -6.65 7.63
CA PHE A 28 -6.61 -5.75 6.79
C PHE A 28 -7.41 -5.22 5.58
N LYS A 29 -8.13 -6.10 4.87
CA LYS A 29 -8.97 -5.72 3.70
C LYS A 29 -10.23 -4.92 4.08
N ASP A 30 -10.73 -5.08 5.29
CA ASP A 30 -11.81 -4.25 5.82
C ASP A 30 -11.34 -2.84 6.17
N CYS A 31 -10.12 -2.70 6.71
CA CYS A 31 -9.55 -1.41 7.10
C CYS A 31 -8.91 -0.62 5.94
N PHE A 32 -8.39 -1.31 4.92
CA PHE A 32 -7.75 -0.68 3.77
C PHE A 32 -8.38 -1.17 2.48
N LYS A 33 -8.89 -0.23 1.68
CA LYS A 33 -9.33 -0.54 0.32
C LYS A 33 -8.20 -0.28 -0.65
N PHE A 34 -8.01 -1.22 -1.56
CA PHE A 34 -6.98 -1.15 -2.60
C PHE A 34 -7.65 -1.02 -3.95
N GLN A 35 -7.18 -0.07 -4.74
CA GLN A 35 -7.58 0.10 -6.13
C GLN A 35 -6.33 0.18 -6.99
N VAL A 36 -6.18 -0.76 -7.92
CA VAL A 36 -5.10 -0.73 -8.90
C VAL A 36 -5.54 0.14 -10.07
N ASN A 37 -4.82 1.23 -10.33
CA ASN A 37 -4.99 2.07 -11.51
C ASN A 37 -3.80 1.85 -12.48
N GLN A 38 -3.90 2.40 -13.70
CA GLN A 38 -2.88 2.19 -14.74
C GLN A 38 -1.48 2.68 -14.36
N GLU A 39 -1.37 3.57 -13.38
CA GLU A 39 -0.12 4.23 -13.01
C GLU A 39 0.31 3.98 -11.54
N ALA A 40 -0.60 3.54 -10.67
CA ALA A 40 -0.36 3.41 -9.23
C ALA A 40 -1.36 2.46 -8.56
N ILE A 41 -1.01 2.01 -7.35
CA ILE A 41 -1.93 1.34 -6.42
C ILE A 41 -2.42 2.39 -5.43
N GLU A 42 -3.72 2.64 -5.42
CA GLU A 42 -4.36 3.53 -4.46
C GLU A 42 -4.78 2.74 -3.23
N ILE A 43 -4.36 3.22 -2.07
CA ILE A 43 -4.75 2.67 -0.79
C ILE A 43 -5.60 3.71 -0.07
N GLU A 44 -6.87 3.38 0.15
CA GLU A 44 -7.80 4.16 0.92
C GLU A 44 -7.87 3.59 2.35
N PRO A 45 -7.28 4.28 3.35
CA PRO A 45 -7.45 3.92 4.74
C PRO A 45 -8.85 4.31 5.22
N GLN A 46 -9.58 3.36 5.79
CA GLN A 46 -10.84 3.64 6.50
C GLN A 46 -10.52 4.28 7.86
N ARG A 47 -10.33 5.61 7.86
CA ARG A 47 -9.88 6.41 9.02
C ARG A 47 -10.75 6.27 10.27
N ASN A 48 -12.01 5.87 10.12
CA ASN A 48 -12.90 5.62 11.25
C ASN A 48 -12.54 4.33 12.02
N LEU A 49 -11.77 3.44 11.41
CA LEU A 49 -11.36 2.14 11.97
C LEU A 49 -9.87 2.08 12.31
N LEU A 50 -9.08 3.03 11.80
CA LEU A 50 -7.62 3.01 11.86
C LEU A 50 -7.05 4.00 12.88
N LYS A 51 -6.09 3.52 13.68
CA LYS A 51 -5.22 4.36 14.51
C LYS A 51 -4.11 4.95 13.67
N GLU A 52 -3.62 6.14 14.07
CA GLU A 52 -2.50 6.79 13.40
C GLU A 52 -1.24 5.91 13.37
N SER A 53 -1.00 5.13 14.43
CA SER A 53 0.10 4.17 14.51
C SER A 53 0.02 3.07 13.45
N GLU A 54 -1.19 2.60 13.13
CA GLU A 54 -1.41 1.56 12.11
C GLU A 54 -1.15 2.12 10.71
N LEU A 55 -1.55 3.37 10.47
CA LEU A 55 -1.23 4.09 9.25
C LEU A 55 0.28 4.27 9.06
N GLN A 56 1.01 4.57 10.14
CA GLN A 56 2.48 4.68 10.09
C GLN A 56 3.14 3.34 9.82
N THR A 57 2.64 2.25 10.40
CA THR A 57 3.13 0.89 10.12
C THR A 57 2.94 0.52 8.66
N LEU A 58 1.78 0.83 8.05
CA LEU A 58 1.56 0.62 6.61
C LEU A 58 2.60 1.40 5.78
N LYS A 59 2.81 2.68 6.08
CA LYS A 59 3.80 3.51 5.38
C LYS A 59 5.23 2.95 5.48
N GLN A 60 5.62 2.45 6.65
CA GLN A 60 6.91 1.80 6.84
C GLN A 60 7.00 0.50 6.04
N ALA A 61 5.95 -0.32 6.03
CA ALA A 61 5.92 -1.54 5.23
C ALA A 61 6.08 -1.27 3.72
N LEU A 62 5.50 -0.17 3.23
CA LEU A 62 5.69 0.27 1.84
C LEU A 62 7.15 0.65 1.56
N LEU A 63 7.78 1.44 2.44
CA LEU A 63 9.18 1.86 2.30
C LEU A 63 10.17 0.69 2.41
N ASP A 64 9.95 -0.22 3.36
CA ASP A 64 10.78 -1.41 3.58
C ASP A 64 10.90 -2.26 2.30
N TYR A 65 9.87 -2.24 1.46
CA TYR A 65 9.82 -3.00 0.22
C TYR A 65 10.28 -2.20 -1.02
N GLY A 66 10.75 -0.97 -0.82
CA GLY A 66 11.20 -0.10 -1.90
C GLY A 66 10.06 0.59 -2.65
N PHE A 67 8.82 0.55 -2.14
CA PHE A 67 7.72 1.30 -2.75
C PHE A 67 7.77 2.76 -2.34
N GLN A 68 7.59 3.65 -3.31
CA GLN A 68 7.35 5.06 -3.02
C GLN A 68 5.87 5.29 -2.82
N TYR A 69 5.51 6.15 -1.88
CA TYR A 69 4.13 6.56 -1.72
C TYR A 69 3.96 8.07 -1.64
N LYS A 70 2.85 8.57 -2.19
CA LYS A 70 2.45 9.98 -2.12
C LYS A 70 1.11 10.08 -1.40
N LYS A 71 1.06 10.93 -0.36
CA LYS A 71 -0.19 11.23 0.33
C LYS A 71 -0.99 12.25 -0.50
N THR A 72 -2.29 12.00 -0.67
CA THR A 72 -3.21 12.95 -1.30
C THR A 72 -4.00 13.75 -0.26
N VAL A 73 -4.64 14.84 -0.69
CA VAL A 73 -5.44 15.74 0.17
C VAL A 73 -6.63 15.02 0.84
N ASN A 74 -7.05 13.88 0.27
CA ASN A 74 -8.14 13.06 0.81
C ASN A 74 -7.64 11.83 1.61
N ASP A 75 -6.37 11.82 2.01
CA ASP A 75 -5.68 10.75 2.75
C ASP A 75 -5.59 9.39 2.06
N PHE A 76 -5.82 9.33 0.76
CA PHE A 76 -5.37 8.19 -0.04
C PHE A 76 -3.85 8.16 -0.09
N ILE A 77 -3.30 6.96 0.01
CA ILE A 77 -1.88 6.67 -0.17
C ILE A 77 -1.74 6.10 -1.58
N LEU A 78 -1.13 6.86 -2.48
CA LEU A 78 -0.80 6.39 -3.83
C LEU A 78 0.55 5.72 -3.77
N VAL A 79 0.62 4.44 -4.08
CA VAL A 79 1.84 3.64 -4.10
C VAL A 79 2.30 3.44 -5.54
N PHE A 80 3.57 3.74 -5.76
CA PHE A 80 4.25 3.60 -7.02
C PHE A 80 5.35 2.55 -6.87
N GLU A 81 5.41 1.63 -7.83
CA GLU A 81 6.63 0.83 -8.01
C GLU A 81 7.75 1.80 -8.36
N GLN A 82 8.83 1.75 -7.59
CA GLN A 82 10.03 2.47 -7.94
C GLN A 82 10.56 1.82 -9.23
N ASP A 83 10.39 2.50 -10.37
CA ASP A 83 11.25 2.26 -11.53
C ASP A 83 12.66 2.65 -11.06
N VAL A 84 13.37 1.68 -10.46
CA VAL A 84 14.80 1.81 -10.24
C VAL A 84 15.45 1.68 -11.61
N GLU A 85 15.29 2.70 -12.46
CA GLU A 85 16.26 2.96 -13.51
C GLU A 85 17.56 3.32 -12.78
N LEU A 86 18.34 2.27 -12.50
CA LEU A 86 19.78 2.36 -12.34
C LEU A 86 20.33 3.18 -13.53
N ARG A 87 20.62 4.45 -13.31
CA ARG A 87 21.50 5.25 -14.16
C ARG A 87 22.69 5.70 -13.33
#